data_AF-A0A2A2WHP8-F1
#
_entry.id   AF-A0A2A2WHP8-F1
#
_cell.length_a   1.000
_cell.length_b   1.000
_cell.length_c   1.000
_cell.angle_alpha   90.00
_cell.angle_beta   90.00
_cell.angle_gamma   90.00
#
_symmetry.space_group_name_H-M   'P 1'
#
loop_
_entity.id
_entity.type
_entity.pdbx_description
1 polymer ?
#
loop_
_entity_poly.entity_id
_entity_poly.type
_entity_poly.pdbx_seq_one_letter_code
_entity_poly.pdbx_strand_id
1 'polypeptide(L)'
;MKSLTRSRTARRGFTLRELSIAIALGSSVMMVAVGLVHHAFDWSTLARHRRLDDQTFFQLSRQLRNDLHIANQAELDSGDTAGQSLRLSVNGNEVVYTLMDRTVTRNERSGDDVVRNEVYRFKRPRTLVLTRLETDNQIQLDVKTITPFAESETPLWRSLRMSIGLRLRHQNGDIAS
;
A
#
# COMPACT_ATOMS: atom_id res chain seq x y z
N MET A 1 56.35 -28.55 59.65
CA MET A 1 56.19 -28.77 58.19
C MET A 1 54.74 -29.15 57.90
N LYS A 2 53.92 -28.24 57.35
CA LYS A 2 52.54 -28.54 56.90
C LYS A 2 52.59 -28.96 55.43
N SER A 3 52.27 -30.24 55.17
CA SER A 3 52.14 -30.80 53.84
C SER A 3 50.92 -30.19 53.13
N LEU A 4 51.15 -29.40 52.09
CA LEU A 4 50.11 -28.89 51.19
C LEU A 4 49.62 -30.05 50.30
N THR A 5 48.49 -30.66 50.66
CA THR A 5 47.79 -31.63 49.82
C THR A 5 47.21 -30.91 48.60
N ARG A 6 47.92 -31.01 47.47
CA ARG A 6 47.52 -30.45 46.19
C ARG A 6 46.33 -31.27 45.66
N SER A 7 45.12 -30.76 45.86
CA SER A 7 43.89 -31.29 45.25
C SER A 7 44.09 -31.32 43.73
N ARG A 8 44.22 -32.53 43.15
CA ARG A 8 44.19 -32.73 41.71
C ARG A 8 42.74 -32.59 41.26
N THR A 9 42.40 -31.45 40.70
CA THR A 9 41.11 -31.22 40.05
C THR A 9 40.99 -32.22 38.89
N ALA A 10 40.16 -33.25 39.05
CA ALA A 10 39.90 -34.23 38.01
C ALA A 10 39.27 -33.52 36.80
N ARG A 11 40.01 -33.45 35.69
CA ARG A 11 39.48 -32.97 34.41
C ARG A 11 38.48 -34.00 33.91
N ARG A 12 37.18 -33.72 34.05
CA ARG A 12 36.11 -34.50 33.42
C ARG A 12 36.20 -34.28 31.92
N GLY A 13 36.71 -35.28 31.19
CA GLY A 13 36.62 -35.30 29.73
C GLY A 13 35.17 -35.53 29.32
N PHE A 14 34.67 -34.73 28.38
CA PHE A 14 33.35 -34.98 27.79
C PHE A 14 33.39 -36.29 27.02
N THR A 15 32.35 -37.11 27.20
CA THR A 15 32.23 -38.35 26.43
C THR A 15 31.86 -38.01 24.98
N LEU A 16 32.33 -38.79 24.01
CA LEU A 16 32.01 -38.61 22.59
C LEU A 16 30.49 -38.49 22.35
N ARG A 17 29.70 -39.21 23.15
CA ARG A 17 28.24 -39.19 23.13
C ARG A 17 27.67 -37.83 23.53
N GLU A 18 28.17 -37.21 24.59
CA GLU A 18 27.74 -35.87 25.03
C GLU A 18 28.05 -34.82 23.95
N LEU A 19 29.22 -34.92 23.32
CA LEU A 19 29.58 -34.03 22.21
C LEU A 19 28.63 -34.20 21.01
N SER A 20 28.30 -35.44 20.63
CA SER A 20 27.38 -35.68 19.52
C SER A 20 25.97 -35.13 19.78
N ILE A 21 25.48 -35.25 21.02
CA ILE A 21 24.17 -34.70 21.42
C ILE A 21 24.21 -33.17 21.39
N ALA A 22 25.28 -32.56 21.90
CA ALA A 22 25.44 -31.11 21.87
C ALA A 22 25.47 -30.57 20.44
N ILE A 23 26.18 -31.24 19.52
CA ILE A 23 26.22 -30.88 18.10
C ILE A 23 24.84 -31.01 17.46
N ALA A 24 24.11 -32.10 17.72
CA ALA A 24 22.77 -32.31 17.18
C ALA A 24 21.80 -31.22 17.65
N LEU A 25 21.77 -30.93 18.95
CA LEU A 25 20.93 -29.87 19.52
C LEU A 25 21.30 -28.49 18.97
N GLY A 26 22.59 -28.17 18.91
CA GLY A 26 23.07 -26.90 18.34
C GLY A 26 22.66 -26.74 16.88
N SER A 27 22.75 -27.81 16.09
CA SER A 27 22.34 -27.81 14.69
C SER A 27 20.84 -27.60 14.52
N SER A 28 20.02 -28.26 15.33
CA SER A 28 18.56 -28.06 15.30
C SER A 28 18.15 -26.63 15.67
N VAL A 29 18.76 -26.05 16.72
CA VAL A 29 18.50 -24.67 17.13
C VAL A 29 18.91 -23.69 16.03
N MET A 30 20.07 -23.90 15.42
CA MET A 30 20.56 -23.07 14.33
C MET A 30 19.62 -23.12 13.11
N MET A 31 19.10 -24.30 12.76
CA MET A 31 18.15 -24.45 11.65
C MET A 31 16.85 -23.66 11.89
N VAL A 32 16.30 -23.74 13.11
CA VAL A 32 15.11 -22.97 13.49
C VAL A 32 15.40 -21.47 13.47
N ALA A 33 16.54 -21.05 14.01
CA ALA A 33 16.93 -19.64 14.01
C ALA A 33 17.06 -19.07 12.59
N VAL A 34 17.67 -19.83 11.67
CA VAL A 34 17.78 -19.44 10.26
C VAL A 34 16.39 -19.32 9.62
N GLY A 35 15.49 -20.27 9.87
CA GLY A 35 14.11 -20.20 9.39
C GLY A 35 13.38 -18.93 9.86
N LEU A 36 13.50 -18.61 11.15
CA LEU A 36 12.90 -17.39 11.72
C LEU A 36 13.46 -16.11 11.11
N VAL A 37 14.77 -16.05 10.82
CA VAL A 37 15.40 -14.89 10.18
C VAL A 37 14.86 -14.68 8.76
N HIS A 38 14.69 -15.75 7.97
CA HIS A 38 14.10 -15.65 6.64
C HIS A 38 12.67 -15.12 6.71
N HIS A 39 11.84 -15.67 7.60
CA HIS A 39 10.47 -15.19 7.79
C HIS A 39 10.43 -13.73 8.25
N ALA A 40 11.35 -13.30 9.12
CA ALA A 40 11.44 -11.91 9.55
C ALA A 40 11.77 -10.96 8.37
N PHE A 41 12.65 -11.38 7.45
CA PHE A 41 12.94 -10.60 6.25
C PHE A 41 11.75 -10.51 5.30
N ASP A 42 11.03 -11.61 5.09
CA ASP A 42 9.83 -11.62 4.26
C ASP A 42 8.75 -10.68 4.81
N TRP A 43 8.50 -10.74 6.13
CA TRP A 43 7.57 -9.85 6.81
C TRP A 43 8.01 -8.39 6.76
N SER A 44 9.30 -8.11 6.88
CA SER A 44 9.81 -6.74 6.77
C SER A 44 9.60 -6.15 5.37
N THR A 45 9.84 -6.94 4.33
CA THR A 45 9.66 -6.54 2.93
C THR A 45 8.17 -6.31 2.64
N LEU A 46 7.32 -7.21 3.14
CA LEU A 46 5.88 -7.09 3.08
C LEU A 46 5.37 -5.82 3.75
N ALA A 47 5.78 -5.57 5.00
CA ALA A 47 5.39 -4.39 5.76
C ALA A 47 5.85 -3.10 5.06
N ARG A 48 7.05 -3.10 4.47
CA ARG A 48 7.56 -1.97 3.70
C ARG A 48 6.71 -1.69 2.46
N HIS A 49 6.33 -2.72 1.70
CA HIS A 49 5.45 -2.56 0.54
C HIS A 49 4.07 -2.03 0.94
N ARG A 50 3.48 -2.55 2.01
CA ARG A 50 2.19 -2.06 2.53
C ARG A 50 2.27 -0.58 2.94
N ARG A 51 3.33 -0.19 3.64
CA ARG A 51 3.55 1.21 4.02
C ARG A 51 3.67 2.15 2.83
N LEU A 52 4.39 1.74 1.78
CA LEU A 52 4.52 2.53 0.55
C LEU A 52 3.19 2.65 -0.20
N ASP A 53 2.42 1.56 -0.28
CA ASP A 53 1.08 1.56 -0.88
C ASP A 53 0.13 2.49 -0.11
N ASP A 54 0.12 2.42 1.22
CA ASP A 54 -0.72 3.30 2.06
C ASP A 54 -0.32 4.76 1.87
N GLN A 55 0.98 5.08 1.86
CA GLN A 55 1.46 6.44 1.58
C GLN A 55 1.00 6.94 0.21
N THR A 56 1.10 6.09 -0.81
CA THR A 56 0.68 6.40 -2.19
C THR A 56 -0.84 6.67 -2.23
N PHE A 57 -1.62 5.84 -1.55
CA PHE A 57 -3.07 6.00 -1.43
C PHE A 57 -3.45 7.29 -0.68
N PHE A 58 -2.75 7.64 0.41
CA PHE A 58 -3.01 8.89 1.14
C PHE A 58 -2.67 10.13 0.31
N GLN A 59 -1.58 10.10 -0.46
CA GLN A 59 -1.23 11.21 -1.35
C GLN A 59 -2.27 11.37 -2.48
N LEU A 60 -2.60 10.26 -3.16
CA LEU A 60 -3.62 10.23 -4.20
C LEU A 60 -4.97 10.72 -3.67
N SER A 61 -5.44 10.19 -2.54
CA SER A 61 -6.75 10.54 -1.98
C SER A 61 -6.84 12.00 -1.56
N ARG A 62 -5.78 12.55 -0.97
CA ARG A 62 -5.72 13.98 -0.60
C ARG A 62 -5.78 14.86 -1.85
N GLN A 63 -5.00 14.53 -2.87
CA GLN A 63 -4.93 15.33 -4.09
C GLN A 63 -6.22 15.24 -4.90
N LEU A 64 -6.75 14.04 -5.10
CA LEU A 64 -8.01 13.81 -5.79
C LEU A 64 -9.17 14.52 -5.07
N ARG A 65 -9.21 14.48 -3.73
CA ARG A 65 -10.21 15.22 -2.96
C ARG A 65 -10.09 16.73 -3.16
N ASN A 66 -8.87 17.27 -3.13
CA ASN A 66 -8.64 18.69 -3.35
C ASN A 66 -9.10 19.10 -4.75
N ASP A 67 -8.71 18.33 -5.78
CA ASP A 67 -9.06 18.60 -7.17
C ASP A 67 -10.58 18.51 -7.40
N LEU A 68 -11.26 17.52 -6.83
CA LEU A 68 -12.72 17.40 -6.90
C LEU A 68 -13.46 18.51 -6.14
N HIS A 69 -12.87 19.00 -5.06
CA HIS A 69 -13.46 20.09 -4.28
C HIS A 69 -13.45 21.41 -5.06
N ILE A 70 -12.40 21.66 -5.86
CA ILE A 70 -12.25 22.88 -6.66
C ILE A 70 -12.72 22.72 -8.11
N ALA A 71 -13.05 21.50 -8.54
CA ALA A 71 -13.55 21.23 -9.89
C ALA A 71 -14.96 21.82 -10.08
N ASN A 72 -15.16 22.45 -11.24
CA ASN A 72 -16.45 22.94 -11.69
C ASN A 72 -17.25 21.84 -12.39
N GLN A 73 -16.56 20.90 -13.05
CA GLN A 73 -17.17 19.79 -13.77
C GLN A 73 -16.31 18.55 -13.63
N ALA A 74 -16.96 17.40 -13.55
CA ALA A 74 -16.32 16.09 -13.50
C ALA A 74 -17.00 15.14 -14.48
N GLU A 75 -16.21 14.56 -15.38
CA GLU A 75 -16.64 13.60 -16.39
C GLU A 75 -15.87 12.30 -16.17
N LEU A 76 -16.60 11.21 -15.93
CA LEU A 76 -16.04 9.88 -15.81
C LEU A 76 -16.20 9.17 -17.15
N ASP A 77 -15.07 8.88 -17.80
CA ASP A 77 -15.03 8.07 -19.01
C ASP A 77 -14.64 6.64 -18.65
N SER A 78 -15.59 5.73 -18.86
CA SER A 78 -15.41 4.30 -18.64
C SER A 78 -14.90 3.67 -19.93
N GLY A 79 -13.68 4.05 -20.34
CA GLY A 79 -13.09 3.57 -21.59
C GLY A 79 -12.80 2.06 -21.57
N ASP A 80 -13.21 1.36 -22.62
CA ASP A 80 -13.10 -0.11 -22.75
C ASP A 80 -11.65 -0.62 -22.90
N THR A 81 -10.73 0.20 -23.43
CA THR A 81 -9.38 -0.26 -23.86
C THR A 81 -8.20 0.43 -23.18
N ALA A 82 -8.36 1.67 -22.70
CA ALA A 82 -7.27 2.46 -22.10
C ALA A 82 -7.33 2.54 -20.57
N GLY A 83 -8.31 1.88 -19.96
CA GLY A 83 -8.65 2.03 -18.55
C GLY A 83 -9.61 3.19 -18.29
N GLN A 84 -10.13 3.26 -17.06
CA GLN A 84 -11.07 4.31 -16.67
C GLN A 84 -10.32 5.65 -16.55
N SER A 85 -10.94 6.73 -17.00
CA SER A 85 -10.41 8.07 -16.83
C SER A 85 -11.42 9.03 -16.22
N LEU A 86 -10.94 9.95 -15.41
CA LEU A 86 -11.73 11.00 -14.77
C LEU A 86 -11.15 12.35 -15.19
N ARG A 87 -11.92 13.09 -15.96
CA ARG A 87 -11.60 14.45 -16.42
C ARG A 87 -12.28 15.47 -15.52
N LEU A 88 -11.50 16.40 -15.01
CA LEU A 88 -11.93 17.49 -14.14
C LEU A 88 -11.60 18.83 -14.79
N SER A 89 -12.55 19.76 -14.78
CA SER A 89 -12.31 21.16 -15.16
C SER A 89 -12.10 22.00 -13.90
N VAL A 90 -10.89 22.52 -13.70
CA VAL A 90 -10.45 23.21 -12.48
C VAL A 90 -9.91 24.60 -12.86
N ASN A 91 -10.65 25.67 -12.57
CA ASN A 91 -10.22 27.06 -12.81
C ASN A 91 -9.69 27.33 -14.24
N GLY A 92 -10.24 26.66 -15.25
CA GLY A 92 -9.78 26.78 -16.66
C GLY A 92 -8.67 25.81 -17.06
N ASN A 93 -8.09 25.07 -16.11
CA ASN A 93 -7.20 23.94 -16.38
C ASN A 93 -7.98 22.63 -16.47
N GLU A 94 -7.44 21.69 -17.24
CA GLU A 94 -7.96 20.32 -17.33
C GLU A 94 -7.08 19.39 -16.51
N VAL A 95 -7.66 18.67 -15.55
CA VAL A 95 -6.97 17.62 -14.80
C VAL A 95 -7.57 16.27 -15.17
N VAL A 96 -6.76 15.39 -15.74
CA VAL A 96 -7.15 14.04 -16.16
C VAL A 96 -6.47 13.01 -15.28
N TYR A 97 -7.26 12.23 -14.58
CA TYR A 97 -6.82 11.02 -13.90
C TYR A 97 -7.04 9.82 -14.81
N THR A 98 -6.01 9.01 -15.04
CA THR A 98 -6.13 7.76 -15.80
C THR A 98 -5.74 6.58 -14.92
N LEU A 99 -6.64 5.59 -14.82
CA LEU A 99 -6.44 4.37 -14.06
C LEU A 99 -6.00 3.26 -15.01
N MET A 100 -4.78 2.76 -14.84
CA MET A 100 -4.24 1.66 -15.64
C MET A 100 -3.64 0.60 -14.73
N ASP A 101 -4.29 -0.57 -14.63
CA ASP A 101 -3.84 -1.71 -13.80
C ASP A 101 -3.53 -1.26 -12.36
N ARG A 102 -2.25 -1.11 -12.02
CA ARG A 102 -1.72 -0.72 -10.70
C ARG A 102 -1.22 0.73 -10.61
N THR A 103 -1.52 1.55 -11.62
CA THR A 103 -1.01 2.90 -11.72
C THR A 103 -2.16 3.88 -11.91
N VAL A 104 -2.11 4.98 -11.18
CA VAL A 104 -2.95 6.15 -11.44
C VAL A 104 -2.04 7.26 -11.92
N THR A 105 -2.28 7.79 -13.11
CA THR A 105 -1.60 8.98 -13.61
C THR A 105 -2.52 10.17 -13.45
N ARG A 106 -1.95 11.31 -13.04
CA ARG A 106 -2.64 12.61 -13.02
C ARG A 106 -1.90 13.54 -13.97
N ASN A 107 -2.57 13.94 -15.04
CA ASN A 107 -2.08 14.93 -15.97
C ASN A 107 -2.88 16.22 -15.80
N GLU A 108 -2.18 17.33 -15.61
CA GLU A 108 -2.76 18.66 -15.57
C GLU A 108 -2.29 19.44 -16.80
N ARG A 109 -3.27 19.98 -17.53
CA ARG A 109 -3.08 20.76 -18.75
C ARG A 109 -3.63 22.17 -18.56
N SER A 110 -2.93 23.15 -19.13
CA SER A 110 -3.40 24.52 -19.23
C SER A 110 -3.32 24.91 -20.71
N GLY A 111 -4.46 24.94 -21.40
CA GLY A 111 -4.49 24.97 -22.85
C GLY A 111 -3.89 23.70 -23.45
N ASP A 112 -2.92 23.86 -24.36
CA ASP A 112 -2.24 22.74 -25.03
C ASP A 112 -1.01 22.22 -24.26
N ASP A 113 -0.55 22.94 -23.24
CA ASP A 113 0.65 22.59 -22.49
C ASP A 113 0.35 21.66 -21.31
N VAL A 114 1.17 20.61 -21.17
CA VAL A 114 1.16 19.74 -19.98
C VAL A 114 1.97 20.43 -18.89
N VAL A 115 1.27 20.97 -17.90
CA VAL A 115 1.86 21.71 -16.77
C VAL A 115 2.43 20.76 -15.72
N ARG A 116 1.76 19.64 -15.47
CA ARG A 116 2.16 18.69 -14.43
C ARG A 116 1.71 17.27 -14.77
N ASN A 117 2.61 16.31 -14.58
CA ASN A 117 2.33 14.87 -14.70
C ASN A 117 2.82 14.16 -13.44
N GLU A 118 1.94 13.41 -12.79
CA GLU A 118 2.24 12.63 -11.60
C GLU A 118 1.79 11.20 -11.73
N VAL A 119 2.58 10.29 -11.18
CA VAL A 119 2.35 8.84 -11.30
C VAL A 119 2.31 8.21 -9.91
N TYR A 120 1.15 7.66 -9.58
CA TYR A 120 0.89 6.92 -8.35
C TYR A 120 0.95 5.43 -8.66
N ARG A 121 2.04 4.77 -8.31
CA ARG A 121 2.26 3.34 -8.61
C ARG A 121 2.20 2.49 -7.36
N PHE A 122 1.21 1.59 -7.30
CA PHE A 122 1.13 0.59 -6.25
C PHE A 122 2.18 -0.51 -6.46
N LYS A 123 2.84 -0.94 -5.38
CA LYS A 123 3.85 -2.01 -5.42
C LYS A 123 3.21 -3.37 -5.60
N ARG A 124 2.01 -3.55 -5.04
CA ARG A 124 1.21 -4.76 -5.19
C ARG A 124 0.12 -4.56 -6.25
N PRO A 125 -0.28 -5.62 -6.98
CA PRO A 125 -1.42 -5.57 -7.87
C PRO A 125 -2.69 -5.17 -7.11
N ARG A 126 -3.37 -4.13 -7.59
CA ARG A 126 -4.65 -3.65 -7.05
C ARG A 126 -5.61 -3.49 -8.21
N THR A 127 -6.88 -3.81 -7.98
CA THR A 127 -7.97 -3.39 -8.85
C THR A 127 -8.40 -2.02 -8.42
N LEU A 128 -8.33 -1.06 -9.35
CA LEU A 128 -8.78 0.31 -9.16
C LEU A 128 -10.07 0.49 -9.93
N VAL A 129 -11.11 0.95 -9.26
CA VAL A 129 -12.41 1.23 -9.88
C VAL A 129 -12.87 2.60 -9.46
N LEU A 130 -13.13 3.46 -10.43
CA LEU A 130 -13.88 4.68 -10.26
C LEU A 130 -15.35 4.43 -10.58
N THR A 131 -16.22 4.96 -9.72
CA THR A 131 -17.66 4.88 -9.89
C THR A 131 -18.26 6.24 -9.56
N ARG A 132 -19.09 6.75 -10.47
CA ARG A 132 -19.91 7.93 -10.21
C ARG A 132 -21.20 7.46 -9.52
N LEU A 133 -21.47 7.99 -8.34
CA LEU A 133 -22.71 7.76 -7.61
C LEU A 133 -23.67 8.90 -7.98
N GLU A 134 -24.60 8.62 -8.89
CA GLU A 134 -25.51 9.61 -9.47
C GLU A 134 -26.42 10.26 -8.42
N THR A 135 -26.81 9.51 -7.39
CA THR A 135 -27.72 10.00 -6.34
C THR A 135 -27.17 11.17 -5.54
N ASP A 136 -25.84 11.25 -5.37
CA ASP A 136 -25.22 12.19 -4.44
C ASP A 136 -24.20 13.15 -5.10
N ASN A 137 -24.07 13.13 -6.43
CA ASN A 137 -22.97 13.79 -7.16
C ASN A 137 -21.60 13.46 -6.54
N GLN A 138 -21.40 12.19 -6.20
CA GLN A 138 -20.20 11.68 -5.58
C GLN A 138 -19.39 10.83 -6.55
N ILE A 139 -18.09 10.83 -6.36
CA ILE A 139 -17.16 9.90 -6.99
C ILE A 139 -16.61 9.00 -5.89
N GLN A 140 -16.68 7.70 -6.15
CA GLN A 140 -16.07 6.67 -5.33
C GLN A 140 -14.89 6.06 -6.08
N LEU A 141 -13.74 6.02 -5.42
CA LEU A 141 -12.55 5.29 -5.85
C LEU A 141 -12.39 4.09 -4.93
N ASP A 142 -12.58 2.89 -5.47
CA ASP A 142 -12.33 1.63 -4.79
C ASP A 142 -10.96 1.09 -5.19
N VAL A 143 -10.15 0.78 -4.17
CA VAL A 143 -8.83 0.17 -4.31
C VAL A 143 -8.88 -1.19 -3.62
N LYS A 144 -9.02 -2.24 -4.43
CA LYS A 144 -9.10 -3.63 -3.95
C LYS A 144 -7.78 -4.33 -4.20
N THR A 145 -7.28 -5.06 -3.21
CA THR A 145 -6.10 -5.91 -3.43
C THR A 145 -6.49 -7.11 -4.28
N ILE A 146 -5.78 -7.35 -5.38
CA ILE A 146 -5.88 -8.64 -6.08
C ILE A 146 -5.02 -9.58 -5.24
N THR A 147 -5.65 -10.49 -4.51
CA THR A 147 -4.96 -11.54 -3.76
C THR A 147 -4.96 -12.83 -4.58
N PRO A 148 -3.83 -13.24 -5.19
CA PRO A 148 -3.74 -14.55 -5.81
C PRO A 148 -2.78 -15.45 -5.02
N PHE A 149 -2.95 -15.66 -3.69
CA PHE A 149 -2.09 -16.62 -2.98
C PHE A 149 -2.79 -17.37 -1.84
N ALA A 150 -2.36 -18.63 -1.68
CA ALA A 150 -3.02 -19.73 -0.98
C ALA A 150 -2.96 -19.70 0.56
N GLU A 151 -2.30 -18.72 1.18
CA GLU A 151 -2.20 -18.67 2.65
C GLU A 151 -2.34 -17.24 3.16
N SER A 152 -3.50 -16.95 3.75
CA SER A 152 -3.65 -15.98 4.84
C SER A 152 -3.14 -14.55 4.59
N GLU A 153 -3.41 -13.96 3.43
CA GLU A 153 -3.45 -12.50 3.34
C GLU A 153 -4.88 -12.03 3.54
N THR A 154 -5.19 -11.42 4.69
CA THR A 154 -6.44 -10.68 4.86
C THR A 154 -6.51 -9.60 3.78
N PRO A 155 -7.50 -9.63 2.87
CA PRO A 155 -7.55 -8.66 1.79
C PRO A 155 -7.75 -7.26 2.39
N LEU A 156 -6.88 -6.34 1.99
CA LEU A 156 -7.03 -4.94 2.36
C LEU A 156 -7.94 -4.27 1.32
N TRP A 157 -9.12 -3.87 1.76
CA TRP A 157 -10.06 -3.07 0.98
C TRP A 157 -9.94 -1.61 1.43
N ARG A 158 -9.71 -0.72 0.48
CA ARG A 158 -9.77 0.72 0.71
C ARG A 158 -10.82 1.29 -0.23
N SER A 159 -11.70 2.13 0.30
CA SER A 159 -12.65 2.89 -0.48
C SER A 159 -12.51 4.35 -0.09
N LEU A 160 -12.50 5.22 -1.10
CA LEU A 160 -12.51 6.65 -0.95
C LEU A 160 -13.76 7.18 -1.63
N ARG A 161 -14.65 7.79 -0.86
CA ARG A 161 -15.85 8.46 -1.36
C ARG A 161 -15.69 9.96 -1.18
N MET A 162 -15.96 10.73 -2.23
CA MET A 162 -15.84 12.19 -2.23
C MET A 162 -16.99 12.80 -3.02
N SER A 163 -17.48 13.96 -2.59
CA SER A 163 -18.43 14.77 -3.35
C SER A 163 -17.73 15.68 -4.34
N ILE A 164 -18.33 15.83 -5.52
CA ILE A 164 -17.90 16.84 -6.50
C ILE A 164 -18.51 18.18 -6.09
N GLY A 165 -17.69 19.23 -5.98
CA GLY A 165 -18.15 20.62 -5.93
C GLY A 165 -19.17 20.95 -4.83
N LEU A 166 -18.69 21.21 -3.61
CA LEU A 166 -19.50 21.92 -2.59
C LEU A 166 -19.94 23.31 -3.08
N ARG A 167 -19.18 23.91 -4.01
CA ARG A 167 -19.51 25.20 -4.64
C ARG A 167 -20.74 25.16 -5.54
N LEU A 168 -20.99 24.06 -6.25
CA LEU A 168 -22.19 23.90 -7.08
C LEU A 168 -23.46 23.91 -6.23
N ARG A 169 -23.44 23.28 -5.04
CA ARG A 169 -24.57 23.35 -4.10
C ARG A 169 -24.79 24.74 -3.53
N HIS A 170 -23.73 25.48 -3.23
CA HIS A 170 -23.83 26.87 -2.79
C HIS A 170 -24.30 27.83 -3.90
N GLN A 171 -23.89 27.61 -5.16
CA GLN A 171 -24.34 28.42 -6.30
C GLN A 171 -25.78 28.10 -6.73
N ASN A 172 -26.23 26.86 -6.56
CA ASN A 172 -27.60 26.45 -6.89
C ASN A 172 -28.61 26.72 -5.77
N GLY A 173 -28.17 27.18 -4.58
CA GLY A 173 -29.07 27.49 -3.47
C GLY A 173 -29.64 26.28 -2.73
N ASP A 174 -29.13 25.07 -2.98
CA ASP A 174 -29.67 23.80 -2.46
C ASP A 174 -29.36 23.52 -0.97
N ILE A 175 -29.06 24.55 -0.16
CA ILE A 175 -28.82 24.41 1.28
C ILE A 175 -29.94 25.10 2.05
N ALA A 176 -31.20 24.79 1.70
CA ALA A 176 -32.37 24.95 2.57
C ALA A 176 -33.62 24.41 1.84
N SER A 177 -33.87 23.10 1.93
CA SER A 177 -35.23 22.55 1.97
C SER A 177 -35.23 21.23 2.71
#